data_AF-A0AAW9IY92-F1
#
_entry.id   AF-A0AAW9IY92-F1
#
_cell.length_a   1.000
_cell.length_b   1.000
_cell.length_c   1.000
_cell.angle_alpha   90.00
_cell.angle_beta   90.00
_cell.angle_gamma   90.00
#
_symmetry.space_group_name_H-M   'P 1'
#
loop_
_entity.id
_entity.type
_entity.pdbx_description
1 polymer ?
#
loop_
_entity_poly.entity_id
_entity_poly.type
_entity_poly.pdbx_seq_one_letter_code
_entity_poly.pdbx_strand_id
1 'polypeptide(L)' 'MIVLIVGGAKSGKSMLGQHIAKEIESINGKLYYVATMKPFDKEDLKRIENHLLERKDWGFETIEQDKNIENILKY' A
#
# COMPACT_ATOMS: atom_id res chain seq x y z
N MET A 1 15.17 3.71 7.43
CA MET A 1 15.67 3.02 6.22
C MET A 1 14.73 3.35 5.07
N ILE A 2 15.23 3.49 3.84
CA ILE A 2 14.39 3.68 2.64
C ILE A 2 14.73 2.55 1.67
N VAL A 3 13.72 1.90 1.11
CA VAL A 3 13.86 0.81 0.14
C VAL A 3 13.08 1.17 -1.12
N LEU A 4 13.72 1.08 -2.28
CA LEU A 4 13.08 1.27 -3.59
C LEU A 4 12.90 -0.09 -4.27
N ILE A 5 11.67 -0.46 -4.60
CA ILE A 5 11.33 -1.71 -5.28
C ILE A 5 10.79 -1.39 -6.68
N VAL A 6 11.46 -1.90 -7.71
CA VAL A 6 11.10 -1.70 -9.12
C VAL A 6 10.89 -3.02 -9.85
N GLY A 7 10.13 -3.01 -10.94
CA GLY A 7 9.78 -4.22 -11.70
C GLY A 7 8.47 -4.11 -12.48
N GLY A 8 8.25 -5.03 -13.43
CA GLY A 8 7.11 -5.02 -14.36
C GLY A 8 5.73 -5.19 -13.71
N ALA A 9 4.65 -4.99 -14.46
CA ALA A 9 3.30 -5.18 -13.95
C ALA A 9 3.09 -6.60 -13.40
N LYS A 10 2.35 -6.73 -12.28
CA LYS A 10 2.04 -8.02 -11.61
C LYS A 10 3.26 -8.85 -11.17
N SER A 11 4.45 -8.26 -11.05
CA SER A 11 5.68 -8.95 -10.63
C SER A 11 5.84 -9.16 -9.11
N GLY A 12 4.78 -8.98 -8.31
CA GLY A 12 4.83 -9.20 -6.85
C GLY A 12 5.45 -8.07 -6.00
N LYS A 13 5.77 -6.90 -6.58
CA LYS A 13 6.42 -5.78 -5.84
C LYS A 13 5.69 -5.36 -4.58
N SER A 14 4.37 -5.16 -4.67
CA SER A 14 3.55 -4.72 -3.54
C SER A 14 3.56 -5.74 -2.40
N MET A 15 3.59 -7.04 -2.73
CA MET A 15 3.68 -8.11 -1.73
C MET A 15 5.05 -8.10 -1.05
N LEU A 16 6.15 -8.00 -1.83
CA LEU A 16 7.49 -7.88 -1.27
C LEU A 16 7.64 -6.65 -0.35
N GLY A 17 7.12 -5.49 -0.77
CA GLY A 17 7.13 -4.27 0.06
C GLY A 17 6.39 -4.43 1.38
N GLN A 18 5.24 -5.13 1.38
CA GLN A 18 4.49 -5.42 2.60
C GLN A 18 5.26 -6.34 3.55
N HIS A 19 5.92 -7.40 3.03
CA HIS A 19 6.76 -8.26 3.86
C HIS A 19 7.91 -7.50 4.51
N ILE A 20 8.67 -6.73 3.71
CA ILE A 20 9.80 -5.95 4.22
C ILE A 20 9.31 -4.97 5.30
N ALA A 21 8.18 -4.29 5.08
CA ALA A 21 7.61 -3.37 6.06
C ALA A 21 7.23 -4.07 7.37
N LYS A 22 6.63 -5.26 7.32
CA LYS A 22 6.35 -6.08 8.50
C LYS A 22 7.61 -6.56 9.23
N GLU A 23 8.62 -7.01 8.49
CA GLU A 23 9.87 -7.52 9.08
C GLU A 23 10.64 -6.45 9.84
N ILE A 24 10.53 -5.18 9.43
CA ILE A 24 11.20 -4.04 10.07
C ILE A 24 10.28 -3.26 11.03
N GLU A 25 9.02 -3.69 11.18
CA GLU A 25 8.07 -3.05 12.08
C GLU A 25 8.57 -3.14 13.53
N SER A 26 8.39 -2.07 14.29
CA SER A 26 8.66 -2.08 15.74
C SER A 26 7.52 -2.75 16.49
N ILE A 27 7.79 -3.33 17.67
CA ILE A 27 6.80 -4.06 18.50
C ILE A 27 5.51 -3.26 18.77
N ASN A 28 5.61 -1.93 18.85
CA ASN A 28 4.48 -1.00 19.02
C ASN A 28 4.33 -0.01 17.85
N GLY A 29 4.90 -0.36 16.68
CA GLY A 29 4.79 0.43 15.47
C GLY A 29 3.37 0.40 14.91
N LYS A 30 3.08 1.35 14.02
CA LYS A 30 1.91 1.30 13.15
C LYS A 30 2.39 1.15 11.72
N LEU A 31 1.75 0.26 10.96
CA LEU A 31 1.98 0.11 9.55
C LEU A 31 0.93 0.89 8.75
N TYR A 32 1.40 1.74 7.84
CA TYR A 32 0.55 2.48 6.92
C TYR A 32 0.81 2.03 5.50
N TYR A 33 -0.27 1.75 4.76
CA TYR A 33 -0.21 1.50 3.32
C TYR A 33 -0.79 2.71 2.58
N VAL A 34 0.06 3.47 1.89
CA VAL A 34 -0.37 4.61 1.07
C VAL A 34 -0.66 4.12 -0.35
N ALA A 35 -1.92 4.04 -0.71
CA ALA A 35 -2.38 3.63 -2.03
C ALA A 35 -2.66 4.86 -2.90
N THR A 36 -2.01 4.92 -4.06
CA THR A 36 -2.05 6.10 -4.95
C THR A 36 -2.90 5.87 -6.21
N MET A 37 -3.62 4.76 -6.28
CA MET A 37 -4.41 4.40 -7.46
C MET A 37 -5.70 5.23 -7.50
N LYS A 38 -5.90 6.01 -8.57
CA LYS A 38 -7.17 6.68 -8.85
C LYS A 38 -8.01 5.86 -9.82
N PRO A 39 -9.27 5.52 -9.49
CA PRO A 39 -10.13 4.80 -10.41
C PRO A 39 -10.70 5.72 -11.49
N PHE A 40 -10.73 5.22 -12.72
CA PHE A 40 -11.39 5.88 -13.87
C PHE A 40 -12.55 5.05 -14.41
N ASP A 41 -12.50 3.73 -14.24
CA ASP A 41 -13.54 2.82 -14.70
C ASP A 41 -13.88 1.72 -13.67
N LYS A 42 -14.73 0.78 -14.08
CA LYS A 42 -15.16 -0.35 -13.24
C LYS A 42 -14.04 -1.38 -13.02
N GLU A 43 -13.10 -1.50 -13.94
CA GLU A 43 -11.96 -2.41 -13.79
C GLU A 43 -11.02 -1.90 -12.70
N ASP A 44 -10.77 -0.59 -12.68
CA ASP A 44 -9.97 0.06 -11.64
C ASP A 44 -10.60 -0.11 -10.26
N LEU A 45 -11.91 0.10 -10.13
CA LEU A 45 -12.62 -0.10 -8.86
C LEU A 45 -12.48 -1.54 -8.37
N LYS A 46 -12.66 -2.52 -9.26
CA LYS A 46 -12.48 -3.93 -8.93
C LYS A 46 -11.04 -4.25 -8.52
N ARG A 47 -10.07 -3.60 -9.15
CA ARG A 47 -8.66 -3.75 -8.79
C ARG A 47 -8.34 -3.18 -7.41
N ILE A 48 -8.90 -2.02 -7.06
CA ILE A 48 -8.78 -1.46 -5.71
C ILE A 48 -9.41 -2.40 -4.69
N GLU A 49 -10.61 -2.91 -4.94
CA GLU A 49 -11.28 -3.88 -4.07
C GLU A 49 -10.42 -5.13 -3.81
N ASN A 50 -9.87 -5.73 -4.88
CA ASN A 50 -8.97 -6.87 -4.75
C ASN A 50 -7.73 -6.54 -3.90
N HIS A 51 -7.13 -5.36 -4.11
CA HIS A 51 -5.98 -4.95 -3.31
C HIS A 51 -6.32 -4.69 -1.84
N LEU A 52 -7.51 -4.17 -1.52
CA LEU A 52 -7.97 -4.04 -0.14
C LEU A 52 -8.15 -5.40 0.53
N LEU A 53 -8.67 -6.38 -0.22
CA LEU A 53 -8.80 -7.77 0.26
C LEU A 53 -7.43 -8.44 0.45
N GLU A 54 -6.48 -8.23 -0.46
CA GLU A 54 -5.11 -8.75 -0.35
C GLU A 54 -4.36 -8.23 0.89
N ARG A 55 -4.63 -6.99 1.28
CA ARG A 55 -4.04 -6.33 2.47
C ARG A 55 -4.80 -6.63 3.75
N LYS A 56 -6.01 -7.21 3.65
CA LYS A 56 -6.79 -7.58 4.82
C LYS A 56 -5.95 -8.52 5.69
N ASP A 57 -5.98 -8.29 7.00
CA ASP A 57 -5.24 -9.07 7.99
C ASP A 57 -3.71 -8.90 7.96
N TRP A 58 -3.19 -7.98 7.14
CA TRP A 58 -1.78 -7.59 7.21
C TRP A 58 -1.48 -6.55 8.29
N GLY A 59 -2.48 -5.99 8.97
CA GLY A 59 -2.26 -4.99 10.03
C GLY A 59 -1.87 -3.60 9.52
N PHE A 60 -1.97 -3.34 8.21
CA PHE A 60 -1.82 -2.00 7.66
C PHE A 60 -3.10 -1.18 7.82
N GLU A 61 -2.95 0.08 8.21
CA GLU A 61 -3.96 1.11 7.95
C GLU A 61 -3.79 1.60 6.51
N THR A 62 -4.81 1.41 5.67
CA THR A 62 -4.76 1.83 4.26
C THR A 62 -5.25 3.26 4.13
N ILE A 63 -4.42 4.13 3.55
CA ILE A 63 -4.73 5.51 3.20
C ILE A 63 -4.76 5.63 1.68
N GLU A 64 -5.92 5.93 1.11
CA GLU A 64 -6.09 6.17 -0.32
C GLU A 64 -5.81 7.66 -0.62
N GLN A 65 -4.70 7.95 -1.29
CA GLN A 65 -4.25 9.30 -1.63
C GLN A 65 -3.56 9.29 -3.00
N ASP A 66 -4.26 9.70 -4.06
CA ASP A 66 -3.76 9.65 -5.44
C ASP A 66 -2.67 10.70 -5.74
N LYS A 67 -2.78 11.88 -5.12
CA LYS A 67 -1.89 13.04 -5.32
C LYS A 67 -1.69 13.80 -4.02
N ASN A 68 -0.73 14.73 -3.98
CA ASN A 68 -0.49 15.59 -2.80
C ASN A 68 -0.27 14.74 -1.53
N ILE A 69 0.68 13.80 -1.61
CA ILE A 69 0.96 12.80 -0.57
C ILE A 69 1.29 13.47 0.77
N GLU A 70 1.84 14.67 0.76
CA GLU A 70 2.09 15.48 1.96
C GLU A 70 0.88 15.68 2.87
N ASN A 71 -0.35 15.57 2.33
CA ASN A 71 -1.56 15.65 3.13
C ASN A 71 -1.71 14.53 4.15
N ILE A 72 -1.01 13.40 3.96
CA ILE A 72 -1.06 12.26 4.90
C ILE A 72 -0.30 12.53 6.20
N LEU A 73 0.53 13.59 6.29
CA LEU A 73 1.28 13.92 7.51
C LEU A 73 0.39 14.31 8.70
N LYS A 74 -0.93 14.39 8.48
CA LYS A 74 -1.95 14.64 9.50
C LYS A 74 -2.41 13.36 10.22
N TYR A 75 -2.01 12.19 9.72
CA TYR A 75 -2.27 10.86 10.30
C TYR A 75 -1.10 10.39 11.16
#